data_AF-A0A8E2UCT5-F1
#
_entry.id   AF-A0A8E2UCT5-F1
#
_cell.length_a   1.000
_cell.length_b   1.000
_cell.length_c   1.000
_cell.angle_alpha   90.00
_cell.angle_beta   90.00
_cell.angle_gamma   90.00
#
_symmetry.space_group_name_H-M   'P 1'
#
loop_
_entity.id
_entity.type
_entity.pdbx_description
1 polymer ?
#
loop_
_entity_poly.entity_id
_entity_poly.type
_entity_poly.pdbx_seq_one_letter_code
_entity_poly.pdbx_strand_id
1 'polypeptide(L)'
;MTRKDMGARQTGVASDRDASASILHVDMDAFFVAVELLERPDLVGKPVIVGGTRERGVVSSASYEARARGVRSAMPMHQAIARCPEAVVLQGNMGKYRDASQQVMEIFREFTPLVEPLSIDEAFLDVSGASLLFGSPGEIAASLRARVKAQTGLTCSVGAASTKFVAKLASGKCKPNGMLVIPHEETIPFLHHLPVGALWGVGEKSEAKLRGIGIHTVFDLAHTPAPVLERAVGKAGAAKLSALAWGRDERGIELAHREKSISHEQTFFDDVSDVAFLEREVRAQSDAVATRLRRAGLQARQVGIKLRWSDFSTITRSHTLAEPSDVGHSLYLEAREMLRTALVPPRPVRLIGVRAEQLVEAGSVGQLSLFGAEEDDDWEAAERTVDQAVARFGKFALRPASLLGRGERSDGTVGLSERANRKQDETPDRH
;
A
#
# COMPACT_ATOMS: atom_id res chain seq x y z
N MET A 1 13.21 -2.95 -29.46
CA MET A 1 11.77 -2.63 -29.55
C MET A 1 11.46 -1.48 -28.62
N THR A 2 10.88 -0.40 -29.14
CA THR A 2 10.62 0.82 -28.36
C THR A 2 9.30 0.71 -27.59
N ARG A 3 9.10 1.53 -26.55
CA ARG A 3 7.81 1.62 -25.82
C ARG A 3 6.60 1.86 -26.74
N LYS A 4 6.82 2.47 -27.92
CA LYS A 4 5.78 2.71 -28.93
C LYS A 4 5.32 1.43 -29.65
N ASP A 5 6.20 0.44 -29.82
CA ASP A 5 5.90 -0.78 -30.59
C ASP A 5 5.05 -1.79 -29.78
N MET A 6 5.06 -1.69 -28.45
CA MET A 6 4.24 -2.55 -27.57
C MET A 6 2.87 -1.96 -27.22
N GLY A 7 2.70 -0.63 -27.25
CA GLY A 7 1.43 0.01 -26.90
C GLY A 7 0.30 -0.23 -27.91
N ALA A 8 0.63 -0.66 -29.13
CA ALA A 8 -0.32 -0.99 -30.20
C ALA A 8 -0.51 -2.50 -30.42
N ARG A 9 0.22 -3.36 -29.69
CA ARG A 9 0.06 -4.81 -29.82
C ARG A 9 -1.13 -5.26 -28.97
N GLN A 10 -2.30 -5.34 -29.61
CA GLN A 10 -3.26 -6.40 -29.32
C GLN A 10 -2.57 -7.72 -29.68
N THR A 11 -1.83 -8.34 -28.77
CA THR A 11 -1.56 -9.77 -28.88
C THR A 11 -2.72 -10.48 -28.18
N GLY A 12 -3.68 -11.12 -28.84
CA GLY A 12 -4.03 -11.18 -30.26
C GLY A 12 -5.54 -10.94 -30.42
N VAL A 13 -6.04 -11.09 -31.64
CA VAL A 13 -7.47 -11.27 -31.91
C VAL A 13 -8.00 -12.38 -31.00
N ALA A 14 -9.14 -12.15 -30.36
CA ALA A 14 -9.89 -13.10 -29.54
C ALA A 14 -9.77 -14.52 -30.14
N SER A 15 -8.92 -15.33 -29.53
CA SER A 15 -8.78 -16.72 -29.90
C SER A 15 -8.98 -17.53 -28.64
N ASP A 16 -9.71 -18.64 -28.74
CA ASP A 16 -9.99 -19.59 -27.65
C ASP A 16 -8.75 -20.07 -26.86
N ARG A 17 -7.54 -19.67 -27.26
CA ARG A 17 -6.25 -19.92 -26.58
C ARG A 17 -5.99 -19.03 -25.36
N ASP A 18 -6.74 -17.93 -25.21
CA ASP A 18 -6.62 -17.01 -24.06
C ASP A 18 -7.14 -17.57 -22.74
N ALA A 19 -7.77 -18.76 -22.73
CA ALA A 19 -8.27 -19.40 -21.51
C ALA A 19 -7.17 -19.62 -20.45
N SER A 20 -5.90 -19.74 -20.88
CA SER A 20 -4.75 -19.88 -19.97
C SER A 20 -4.35 -18.58 -19.25
N ALA A 21 -4.88 -17.43 -19.66
CA ALA A 21 -4.58 -16.11 -19.10
C ALA A 21 -5.60 -15.67 -18.04
N SER A 22 -5.98 -16.57 -17.15
CA SER A 22 -7.10 -16.39 -16.22
C SER A 22 -6.83 -15.43 -15.06
N ILE A 23 -5.58 -14.98 -14.87
CA ILE A 23 -5.24 -14.01 -13.82
C ILE A 23 -5.18 -12.62 -14.43
N LEU A 24 -6.08 -11.74 -13.97
CA LEU A 24 -6.04 -10.32 -14.29
C LEU A 24 -5.32 -9.55 -13.19
N HIS A 25 -4.47 -8.61 -13.57
CA HIS A 25 -4.05 -7.51 -12.70
C HIS A 25 -4.68 -6.22 -13.22
N VAL A 26 -5.51 -5.61 -12.40
CA VAL A 26 -6.16 -4.33 -12.71
C VAL A 26 -5.48 -3.24 -11.89
N ASP A 27 -5.05 -2.18 -12.56
CA ASP A 27 -4.34 -1.05 -11.93
C ASP A 27 -4.90 0.26 -12.48
N MET A 28 -5.40 1.11 -11.58
CA MET A 28 -6.03 2.37 -11.94
C MET A 28 -4.99 3.38 -12.47
N ASP A 29 -5.41 4.19 -13.44
CA ASP A 29 -4.52 5.13 -14.10
C ASP A 29 -4.36 6.42 -13.28
N ALA A 30 -3.14 6.68 -12.80
CA ALA A 30 -2.81 7.89 -12.03
C ALA A 30 -3.83 8.19 -10.90
N PHE A 31 -4.29 7.15 -10.21
CA PHE A 31 -5.52 7.11 -9.41
C PHE A 31 -5.88 8.38 -8.65
N PHE A 32 -5.02 8.89 -7.76
CA PHE A 32 -5.37 10.08 -6.98
C PHE A 32 -5.61 11.32 -7.85
N VAL A 33 -4.81 11.51 -8.91
CA VAL A 33 -5.04 12.60 -9.86
C VAL A 33 -6.34 12.37 -10.62
N ALA A 34 -6.60 11.16 -11.10
CA ALA A 34 -7.82 10.84 -11.82
C ALA A 34 -9.08 11.11 -10.97
N VAL A 35 -9.05 10.78 -9.68
CA VAL A 35 -10.14 11.08 -8.73
C VAL A 35 -10.32 12.58 -8.54
N GLU A 36 -9.24 13.36 -8.34
CA GLU A 36 -9.34 14.82 -8.23
C GLU A 36 -9.90 15.47 -9.51
N LEU A 37 -9.57 14.92 -10.68
CA LEU A 37 -10.03 15.43 -11.96
C LEU A 37 -11.52 15.18 -12.23
N LEU A 38 -12.18 14.25 -11.51
CA LEU A 38 -13.63 14.04 -11.64
C LEU A 38 -14.42 15.31 -11.28
N GLU A 39 -13.92 16.09 -10.32
CA GLU A 39 -14.54 17.34 -9.86
C GLU A 39 -13.86 18.59 -10.44
N ARG A 40 -12.75 18.42 -11.17
CA ARG A 40 -11.97 19.53 -11.78
C ARG A 40 -11.75 19.31 -13.27
N PRO A 41 -12.82 19.39 -14.08
CA PRO A 41 -12.71 19.20 -15.53
C PRO A 41 -11.81 20.25 -16.20
N ASP A 42 -11.64 21.42 -15.59
CA ASP A 42 -10.76 22.50 -16.05
C ASP A 42 -9.25 22.15 -15.99
N LEU A 43 -8.90 21.09 -15.25
CA LEU A 43 -7.53 20.59 -15.12
C LEU A 43 -7.23 19.39 -16.03
N VAL A 44 -8.21 18.86 -16.76
CA VAL A 44 -7.99 17.76 -17.69
C VAL A 44 -7.04 18.18 -18.81
N GLY A 45 -6.05 17.34 -19.12
CA GLY A 45 -5.00 17.64 -20.09
C GLY A 45 -3.92 18.59 -19.58
N LYS A 46 -4.00 19.04 -18.32
CA LYS A 46 -2.95 19.84 -17.68
C LYS A 46 -2.05 18.97 -16.81
N PRO A 47 -0.79 19.37 -16.60
CA PRO A 47 0.10 18.73 -15.65
C PRO A 47 -0.41 18.95 -14.22
N VAL A 48 -0.93 17.89 -13.62
CA VAL A 48 -1.39 17.86 -12.23
C VAL A 48 -0.54 16.92 -11.39
N ILE A 49 -0.26 17.32 -10.15
CA ILE A 49 0.46 16.54 -9.13
C ILE A 49 -0.39 16.52 -7.87
N VAL A 50 -0.63 15.34 -7.31
CA VAL A 50 -1.19 15.16 -5.97
C VAL A 50 -0.05 14.78 -5.02
N GLY A 51 0.12 15.53 -3.94
CA GLY A 51 1.19 15.26 -2.97
C GLY A 51 1.21 16.25 -1.81
N GLY A 52 2.20 16.10 -0.93
CA GLY A 52 2.39 17.06 0.16
C GLY A 52 2.87 18.40 -0.36
N THR A 53 2.19 19.51 -0.04
CA THR A 53 2.53 20.85 -0.57
C THR A 53 3.72 21.53 0.12
N ARG A 54 4.32 20.90 1.14
CA ARG A 54 5.39 21.48 1.97
C ARG A 54 6.78 21.07 1.48
N GLU A 55 7.84 21.74 1.94
CA GLU A 55 9.24 21.55 1.51
C GLU A 55 9.74 20.09 1.55
N ARG A 56 9.20 19.28 2.47
CA ARG A 56 9.52 17.85 2.63
C ARG A 56 8.48 16.90 2.02
N GLY A 57 7.53 17.43 1.26
CA GLY A 57 6.51 16.66 0.58
C GLY A 57 7.08 15.78 -0.52
N VAL A 58 6.36 14.71 -0.83
CA VAL A 58 6.63 13.83 -1.97
C VAL A 58 5.40 13.77 -2.86
N VAL A 59 5.63 13.47 -4.14
CA VAL A 59 4.58 13.18 -5.12
C VAL A 59 3.90 11.87 -4.73
N SER A 60 2.61 11.91 -4.42
CA SER A 60 1.79 10.70 -4.23
C SER A 60 1.35 10.15 -5.59
N SER A 61 0.79 11.01 -6.44
CA SER A 61 0.42 10.69 -7.82
C SER A 61 0.67 11.87 -8.74
N ALA A 62 0.88 11.58 -10.02
CA ALA A 62 1.09 12.58 -11.06
C ALA A 62 0.35 12.19 -12.33
N SER A 63 -0.27 13.18 -12.97
CA SER A 63 -0.87 13.09 -14.31
C SER A 63 0.12 12.57 -15.36
N TYR A 64 -0.37 12.01 -16.46
CA TYR A 64 0.51 11.53 -17.53
C TYR A 64 1.29 12.67 -18.19
N GLU A 65 0.70 13.86 -18.24
CA GLU A 65 1.29 15.12 -18.68
C GLU A 65 2.49 15.51 -17.81
N ALA A 66 2.36 15.43 -16.48
CA ALA A 66 3.48 15.65 -15.57
C ALA A 66 4.54 14.53 -15.66
N ARG A 67 4.11 13.27 -15.81
CA ARG A 67 5.02 12.11 -15.99
C ARG A 67 5.84 12.22 -17.26
N ALA A 68 5.28 12.77 -18.34
CA ALA A 68 6.00 13.02 -19.59
C ALA A 68 7.20 13.96 -19.40
N ARG A 69 7.14 14.84 -18.39
CA ARG A 69 8.24 15.75 -17.99
C ARG A 69 9.18 15.16 -16.95
N GLY A 70 9.02 13.86 -16.65
CA GLY A 70 9.88 13.12 -15.75
C GLY A 70 9.47 13.19 -14.28
N VAL A 71 8.31 13.75 -13.95
CA VAL A 71 7.74 13.64 -12.59
C VAL A 71 7.35 12.19 -12.32
N ARG A 72 7.63 11.68 -11.11
CA ARG A 72 7.33 10.30 -10.70
C ARG A 72 6.77 10.27 -9.30
N SER A 73 5.98 9.25 -8.97
CA SER A 73 5.59 8.98 -7.58
C SER A 73 6.82 8.76 -6.71
N ALA A 74 6.70 9.12 -5.42
CA ALA A 74 7.78 9.17 -4.43
C ALA A 74 8.91 10.18 -4.73
N MET A 75 8.83 10.94 -5.83
CA MET A 75 9.76 12.04 -6.09
C MET A 75 9.57 13.17 -5.06
N PRO A 76 10.66 13.75 -4.52
CA PRO A 76 10.56 14.94 -3.69
C PRO A 76 9.90 16.10 -4.44
N MET A 77 8.98 16.82 -3.79
CA MET A 77 8.17 17.85 -4.46
C MET A 77 9.01 18.98 -5.07
N HIS A 78 10.09 19.40 -4.41
CA HIS A 78 11.00 20.40 -4.98
C HIS A 78 11.59 19.95 -6.33
N GLN A 79 11.92 18.67 -6.49
CA GLN A 79 12.41 18.13 -7.77
C GLN A 79 11.28 18.01 -8.80
N ALA A 80 10.07 17.66 -8.35
CA ALA A 80 8.90 17.56 -9.22
C ALA A 80 8.53 18.93 -9.83
N ILE A 81 8.54 19.99 -9.01
CA ILE A 81 8.30 21.37 -9.45
C ILE A 81 9.43 21.87 -10.33
N ALA A 82 10.69 21.58 -10.00
CA ALA A 82 11.81 21.95 -10.86
C ALA A 82 11.72 21.31 -12.26
N ARG A 83 11.17 20.09 -12.37
CA ARG A 83 10.94 19.39 -13.64
C ARG A 83 9.69 19.85 -14.38
N CYS A 84 8.70 20.37 -13.66
CA CYS A 84 7.38 20.73 -14.18
C CYS A 84 6.86 21.99 -13.48
N PRO A 85 7.45 23.18 -13.74
CA PRO A 85 7.14 24.41 -13.00
C PRO A 85 5.68 24.86 -13.13
N GLU A 86 5.02 24.50 -14.23
CA GLU A 86 3.62 24.81 -14.50
C GLU A 86 2.63 23.79 -13.92
N ALA A 87 3.10 22.79 -13.17
CA ALA A 87 2.24 21.79 -12.56
C ALA A 87 1.28 22.41 -11.53
N VAL A 88 0.00 22.05 -11.63
CA VAL A 88 -0.97 22.34 -10.58
C VAL A 88 -0.79 21.30 -9.47
N VAL A 89 -0.46 21.76 -8.27
CA VAL A 89 -0.31 20.90 -7.09
C VAL A 89 -1.59 20.88 -6.29
N LEU A 90 -2.15 19.69 -6.09
CA LEU A 90 -3.34 19.46 -5.27
C LEU A 90 -2.95 18.74 -3.98
N GLN A 91 -3.58 19.15 -2.87
CA GLN A 91 -3.51 18.40 -1.62
C GLN A 91 -4.42 17.18 -1.72
N GLY A 92 -3.89 16.02 -1.32
CA GLY A 92 -4.63 14.77 -1.45
C GLY A 92 -5.77 14.64 -0.45
N ASN A 93 -6.91 14.10 -0.89
CA ASN A 93 -8.04 13.74 -0.03
C ASN A 93 -8.20 12.22 0.06
N MET A 94 -7.64 11.64 1.13
CA MET A 94 -7.68 10.19 1.34
C MET A 94 -9.09 9.62 1.54
N GLY A 95 -10.08 10.42 1.95
CA GLY A 95 -11.48 9.98 2.03
C GLY A 95 -12.02 9.68 0.64
N LYS A 96 -11.90 10.64 -0.27
CA LYS A 96 -12.33 10.50 -1.68
C LYS A 96 -11.68 9.30 -2.37
N TYR A 97 -10.39 9.08 -2.14
CA TYR A 97 -9.66 7.97 -2.75
C TYR A 97 -10.15 6.62 -2.25
N ARG A 98 -10.57 6.54 -0.99
CA ARG A 98 -11.11 5.30 -0.41
C ARG A 98 -12.53 5.02 -0.89
N ASP A 99 -13.37 6.05 -0.95
CA ASP A 99 -14.72 5.92 -1.51
C ASP A 99 -14.66 5.44 -2.98
N ALA A 100 -13.80 6.06 -3.79
CA ALA A 100 -13.59 5.65 -5.18
C ALA A 100 -13.01 4.22 -5.31
N SER A 101 -12.08 3.85 -4.43
CA SER A 101 -11.51 2.51 -4.40
C SER A 101 -12.55 1.46 -4.03
N GLN A 102 -13.37 1.73 -3.01
CA GLN A 102 -14.45 0.83 -2.61
C GLN A 102 -15.39 0.57 -3.78
N GLN A 103 -15.83 1.61 -4.48
CA GLN A 103 -16.69 1.48 -5.66
C GLN A 103 -16.02 0.63 -6.77
N VAL A 104 -14.73 0.86 -7.05
CA VAL A 104 -13.98 0.07 -8.02
C VAL A 104 -13.85 -1.40 -7.61
N MET A 105 -13.57 -1.67 -6.33
CA MET A 105 -13.44 -3.03 -5.80
C MET A 105 -14.80 -3.76 -5.78
N GLU A 106 -15.91 -3.05 -5.58
CA GLU A 106 -17.26 -3.59 -5.73
C GLU A 106 -17.52 -4.03 -7.18
N ILE A 107 -17.16 -3.19 -8.16
CA ILE A 107 -17.24 -3.56 -9.59
C ILE A 107 -16.42 -4.82 -9.89
N PHE A 108 -15.20 -4.94 -9.34
CA PHE A 108 -14.38 -6.14 -9.55
C PHE A 108 -15.08 -7.42 -9.06
N ARG A 109 -15.79 -7.33 -7.93
CA ARG A 109 -16.53 -8.45 -7.35
C ARG A 109 -17.77 -8.85 -8.13
N GLU A 110 -18.27 -8.02 -9.04
CA GLU A 110 -19.33 -8.39 -10.00
C GLU A 110 -18.85 -9.45 -11.01
N PHE A 111 -17.55 -9.48 -11.32
CA PHE A 111 -16.98 -10.41 -12.31
C PHE A 111 -16.50 -11.72 -11.68
N THR A 112 -15.94 -11.66 -10.48
CA THR A 112 -15.44 -12.84 -9.75
C THR A 112 -15.40 -12.57 -8.25
N PRO A 113 -15.71 -13.56 -7.39
CA PRO A 113 -15.45 -13.44 -5.96
C PRO A 113 -13.95 -13.49 -5.62
N LEU A 114 -13.09 -13.92 -6.55
CA LEU A 114 -11.66 -14.11 -6.34
C LEU A 114 -10.89 -12.80 -6.59
N VAL A 115 -11.12 -11.81 -5.72
CA VAL A 115 -10.46 -10.50 -5.77
C VAL A 115 -9.47 -10.35 -4.62
N GLU A 116 -8.21 -10.08 -4.93
CA GLU A 116 -7.15 -9.76 -3.98
C GLU A 116 -6.67 -8.32 -4.18
N PRO A 117 -7.12 -7.37 -3.35
CA PRO A 117 -6.59 -6.02 -3.33
C PRO A 117 -5.12 -6.01 -2.92
N LEU A 118 -4.28 -5.33 -3.70
CA LEU A 118 -2.87 -5.08 -3.35
C LEU A 118 -2.68 -3.70 -2.70
N SER A 119 -3.50 -2.75 -3.16
CA SER A 119 -3.46 -1.34 -2.80
C SER A 119 -4.85 -0.76 -3.04
N ILE A 120 -5.04 0.51 -2.70
CA ILE A 120 -6.27 1.26 -2.93
C ILE A 120 -6.65 1.32 -4.43
N ASP A 121 -5.68 1.17 -5.32
CA ASP A 121 -5.82 1.35 -6.76
C ASP A 121 -5.43 0.14 -7.61
N GLU A 122 -5.11 -1.01 -7.01
CA GLU A 122 -4.78 -2.23 -7.74
C GLU A 122 -5.25 -3.51 -7.05
N ALA A 123 -5.63 -4.50 -7.87
CA ALA A 123 -6.04 -5.82 -7.42
C ALA A 123 -5.66 -6.91 -8.43
N PHE A 124 -5.48 -8.14 -7.95
CA PHE A 124 -5.56 -9.34 -8.78
C PHE A 124 -6.97 -9.92 -8.77
N LEU A 125 -7.40 -10.43 -9.91
CA LEU A 125 -8.64 -11.16 -10.09
C LEU A 125 -8.33 -12.51 -10.75
N ASP A 126 -8.88 -13.60 -10.23
CA ASP A 126 -8.92 -14.87 -10.96
C ASP A 126 -10.29 -15.04 -11.61
N VAL A 127 -10.28 -15.07 -12.94
CA VAL A 127 -11.47 -15.13 -13.79
C VAL A 127 -11.64 -16.50 -14.46
N SER A 128 -10.86 -17.51 -14.04
CA SER A 128 -10.95 -18.87 -14.58
C SER A 128 -12.37 -19.45 -14.51
N GLY A 129 -13.08 -19.21 -13.41
CA GLY A 129 -14.47 -19.63 -13.21
C GLY A 129 -15.54 -18.70 -13.81
N ALA A 130 -15.14 -17.55 -14.38
CA ALA A 130 -16.05 -16.53 -14.88
C ALA A 130 -16.26 -16.61 -16.41
N SER A 131 -15.49 -17.45 -17.10
CA SER A 131 -15.44 -17.46 -18.57
C SER A 131 -16.77 -17.81 -19.25
N LEU A 132 -17.60 -18.67 -18.62
CA LEU A 132 -18.91 -19.04 -19.17
C LEU A 132 -19.94 -17.91 -19.11
N LEU A 133 -19.79 -16.97 -18.17
CA LEU A 133 -20.73 -15.86 -17.96
C LEU A 133 -20.31 -14.62 -18.76
N PHE A 134 -19.01 -14.38 -18.86
CA PHE A 134 -18.46 -13.11 -19.34
C PHE A 134 -17.49 -13.24 -20.52
N GLY A 135 -17.26 -14.45 -21.04
CA GLY A 135 -16.37 -14.72 -22.17
C GLY A 135 -14.92 -14.97 -21.76
N SER A 136 -14.02 -14.96 -22.73
CA SER A 136 -12.57 -15.13 -22.53
C SER A 136 -11.99 -14.10 -21.54
N PRO A 137 -10.82 -14.36 -20.91
CA PRO A 137 -10.19 -13.39 -20.02
C PRO A 137 -9.97 -12.00 -20.64
N GLY A 138 -9.71 -11.93 -21.95
CA GLY A 138 -9.63 -10.68 -22.69
C GLY A 138 -10.96 -9.92 -22.78
N GLU A 139 -12.06 -10.63 -23.01
CA GLU A 139 -13.42 -10.05 -23.03
C GLU A 139 -13.85 -9.58 -21.63
N ILE A 140 -13.51 -10.35 -20.60
CA ILE A 140 -13.74 -9.98 -19.19
C ILE A 140 -12.98 -8.70 -18.87
N ALA A 141 -11.68 -8.64 -19.20
CA ALA A 141 -10.85 -7.47 -18.96
C ALA A 141 -11.35 -6.23 -19.72
N ALA A 142 -11.80 -6.38 -20.96
CA ALA A 142 -12.41 -5.28 -21.73
C ALA A 142 -13.72 -4.79 -21.10
N SER A 143 -14.60 -5.72 -20.71
CA SER A 143 -15.88 -5.43 -20.06
C SER A 143 -15.70 -4.75 -18.71
N LEU A 144 -14.74 -5.21 -17.91
CA LEU A 144 -14.37 -4.63 -16.63
C LEU A 144 -13.90 -3.19 -16.79
N ARG A 145 -13.00 -2.91 -17.74
CA ARG A 145 -12.54 -1.55 -18.02
C ARG A 145 -13.68 -0.62 -18.43
N ALA A 146 -14.56 -1.08 -19.31
CA ALA A 146 -15.73 -0.33 -19.74
C ALA A 146 -16.67 -0.04 -18.55
N ARG A 147 -16.91 -1.03 -17.69
CA ARG A 147 -17.76 -0.91 -16.51
C ARG A 147 -17.20 0.08 -15.49
N VAL A 148 -15.90 -0.01 -15.17
CA VAL A 148 -15.21 0.95 -14.30
C VAL A 148 -15.36 2.37 -14.85
N LYS A 149 -15.11 2.58 -16.15
CA LYS A 149 -15.24 3.91 -16.76
C LYS A 149 -16.67 4.44 -16.72
N ALA A 150 -17.65 3.61 -17.01
CA ALA A 150 -19.06 4.01 -17.04
C ALA A 150 -19.60 4.39 -15.65
N GLN A 151 -19.23 3.65 -14.60
CA GLN A 151 -19.78 3.88 -13.26
C GLN A 151 -19.00 4.90 -12.43
N THR A 152 -17.69 5.03 -12.64
CA THR A 152 -16.82 5.87 -11.78
C THR A 152 -16.24 7.07 -12.51
N GLY A 153 -16.27 7.08 -13.85
CA GLY A 153 -15.53 8.05 -14.67
C GLY A 153 -14.02 7.83 -14.71
N LEU A 154 -13.48 6.88 -13.95
CA LEU A 154 -12.04 6.57 -13.89
C LEU A 154 -11.62 5.57 -14.98
N THR A 155 -10.34 5.56 -15.34
CA THR A 155 -9.77 4.56 -16.25
C THR A 155 -8.82 3.62 -15.52
N CYS A 156 -8.70 2.40 -16.02
CA CYS A 156 -7.74 1.43 -15.55
C CYS A 156 -7.05 0.72 -16.71
N SER A 157 -5.87 0.20 -16.41
CA SER A 157 -5.09 -0.65 -17.28
C SER A 157 -5.11 -2.09 -16.76
N VAL A 158 -5.28 -3.05 -17.66
CA VAL A 158 -5.47 -4.47 -17.29
C VAL A 158 -4.45 -5.36 -17.98
N GLY A 159 -3.72 -6.14 -17.19
CA GLY A 159 -2.86 -7.20 -17.69
C GLY A 159 -3.50 -8.55 -17.43
N ALA A 160 -3.55 -9.44 -18.41
CA ALA A 160 -4.05 -10.80 -18.26
C ALA A 160 -2.91 -11.80 -18.55
N ALA A 161 -2.71 -12.79 -17.68
CA ALA A 161 -1.72 -13.85 -17.89
C ALA A 161 -2.03 -15.09 -17.03
N SER A 162 -1.23 -16.15 -17.19
CA SER A 162 -1.39 -17.38 -16.39
C SER A 162 -0.94 -17.23 -14.93
N THR A 163 -0.14 -16.22 -14.62
CA THR A 163 0.37 -15.99 -13.26
C THR A 163 0.23 -14.53 -12.86
N LYS A 164 0.10 -14.29 -11.55
CA LYS A 164 0.06 -12.93 -10.96
C LYS A 164 1.23 -12.08 -11.42
N PHE A 165 2.43 -12.63 -11.37
CA PHE A 165 3.64 -11.93 -11.78
C PHE A 165 3.56 -11.39 -13.22
N VAL A 166 3.21 -12.24 -14.18
CA VAL A 166 3.16 -11.85 -15.59
C VAL A 166 1.98 -10.91 -15.85
N ALA A 167 0.84 -11.11 -15.20
CA ALA A 167 -0.32 -10.21 -15.29
C ALA A 167 0.02 -8.80 -14.78
N LYS A 168 0.72 -8.70 -13.63
CA LYS A 168 1.19 -7.41 -13.09
C LYS A 168 2.13 -6.72 -14.07
N LEU A 169 3.08 -7.45 -14.67
CA LEU A 169 3.96 -6.88 -15.70
C LEU A 169 3.20 -6.39 -16.92
N ALA A 170 2.24 -7.17 -17.42
CA ALA A 170 1.44 -6.83 -18.58
C ALA A 170 0.68 -5.51 -18.36
N SER A 171 0.03 -5.36 -17.21
CA SER A 171 -0.73 -4.16 -16.87
C SER A 171 0.17 -2.90 -16.84
N GLY A 172 1.39 -3.01 -16.29
CA GLY A 172 2.35 -1.91 -16.24
C GLY A 172 2.88 -1.51 -17.62
N LYS A 173 2.88 -2.43 -18.60
CA LYS A 173 3.30 -2.17 -19.98
C LYS A 173 2.23 -1.54 -20.84
N CYS A 174 0.95 -1.72 -20.51
CA CYS A 174 -0.17 -1.20 -21.28
C CYS A 174 -0.78 0.10 -20.72
N LYS A 175 -0.15 0.73 -19.71
CA LYS A 175 -0.58 2.05 -19.22
C LYS A 175 -0.31 3.18 -20.24
N PRO A 176 -1.20 4.19 -20.37
CA PRO A 176 -2.51 4.34 -19.75
C PRO A 176 -3.67 3.67 -20.49
N ASN A 177 -4.77 3.41 -19.77
CA ASN A 177 -6.07 2.98 -20.30
C ASN A 177 -5.96 1.90 -21.38
N GLY A 178 -5.08 0.92 -21.16
CA GLY A 178 -4.80 -0.15 -22.10
C GLY A 178 -5.03 -1.51 -21.49
N MET A 179 -4.90 -2.52 -22.35
CA MET A 179 -5.01 -3.90 -21.94
C MET A 179 -3.96 -4.73 -22.67
N LEU A 180 -3.37 -5.70 -21.99
CA LEU A 180 -2.43 -6.63 -22.59
C LEU A 180 -2.69 -8.04 -22.06
N VAL A 181 -2.99 -8.96 -22.98
CA VAL A 181 -3.15 -10.39 -22.69
C VAL A 181 -1.86 -11.10 -23.11
N ILE A 182 -1.33 -11.92 -22.20
CA ILE A 182 -0.14 -12.74 -22.41
C ILE A 182 -0.54 -14.20 -22.23
N PRO A 183 -0.79 -14.92 -23.34
CA PRO A 183 -1.02 -16.36 -23.31
C PRO A 183 0.15 -17.11 -22.65
N HIS A 184 -0.11 -18.31 -22.12
CA HIS A 184 0.90 -19.11 -21.46
C HIS A 184 2.14 -19.34 -22.34
N GLU A 185 1.92 -19.68 -23.62
CA GLU A 185 2.97 -19.92 -24.62
C GLU A 185 3.84 -18.69 -24.93
N GLU A 186 3.30 -17.48 -24.76
CA GLU A 186 4.00 -16.22 -25.02
C GLU A 186 4.73 -15.69 -23.76
N THR A 187 4.60 -16.36 -22.61
CA THR A 187 5.18 -15.91 -21.35
C THR A 187 6.71 -15.80 -21.40
N ILE A 188 7.40 -16.85 -21.85
CA ILE A 188 8.87 -16.85 -21.89
C ILE A 188 9.41 -15.86 -22.92
N PRO A 189 8.92 -15.83 -24.18
CA PRO A 189 9.31 -14.81 -25.16
C PRO A 189 9.10 -13.39 -24.64
N PHE A 190 7.95 -13.10 -24.03
CA PHE A 190 7.66 -11.79 -23.45
C PHE A 190 8.67 -11.42 -22.36
N LEU A 191 8.90 -12.33 -21.39
CA LEU A 191 9.77 -12.07 -20.25
C LEU A 191 11.21 -11.84 -20.66
N HIS A 192 11.78 -12.69 -21.51
CA HIS A 192 13.19 -12.68 -21.86
C HIS A 192 13.65 -11.38 -22.56
N HIS A 193 12.74 -10.63 -23.16
CA HIS A 193 13.03 -9.31 -23.75
C HIS A 193 13.02 -8.15 -22.74
N LEU A 194 12.61 -8.38 -21.50
CA LEU A 194 12.52 -7.33 -20.49
C LEU A 194 13.87 -7.06 -19.83
N PRO A 195 14.15 -5.81 -19.41
CA PRO A 195 15.27 -5.54 -18.53
C PRO A 195 15.06 -6.23 -17.18
N VAL A 196 16.15 -6.63 -16.52
CA VAL A 196 16.08 -7.36 -15.23
C VAL A 196 15.34 -6.59 -14.13
N GLY A 197 15.41 -5.25 -14.15
CA GLY A 197 14.67 -4.38 -13.23
C GLY A 197 13.15 -4.40 -13.44
N ALA A 198 12.64 -5.04 -14.50
CA ALA A 198 11.21 -5.26 -14.66
C ALA A 198 10.69 -6.37 -13.74
N LEU A 199 11.52 -7.32 -13.30
CA LEU A 199 11.06 -8.43 -12.48
C LEU A 199 10.48 -7.96 -11.13
N TRP A 200 9.34 -8.54 -10.74
CA TRP A 200 8.67 -8.18 -9.50
C TRP A 200 9.51 -8.57 -8.28
N GLY A 201 9.98 -7.54 -7.56
CA GLY A 201 10.88 -7.70 -6.41
C GLY A 201 12.33 -7.27 -6.69
N VAL A 202 12.65 -6.89 -7.93
CA VAL A 202 13.92 -6.26 -8.25
C VAL A 202 13.76 -4.74 -8.14
N GLY A 203 14.16 -4.18 -6.99
CA GLY A 203 14.28 -2.72 -6.81
C GLY A 203 15.63 -2.20 -7.33
N GLU A 204 15.79 -0.86 -7.34
CA GLU A 204 16.98 -0.17 -7.89
C GLU A 204 18.32 -0.74 -7.39
N LYS A 205 18.42 -1.06 -6.09
CA LYS A 205 19.63 -1.65 -5.50
C LYS A 205 19.92 -3.06 -6.02
N SER A 206 18.89 -3.90 -6.12
CA SER A 206 19.04 -5.26 -6.65
C SER A 206 19.35 -5.23 -8.14
N GLU A 207 18.72 -4.33 -8.90
CA GLU A 207 19.01 -4.11 -10.31
C GLU A 207 20.47 -3.68 -10.51
N ALA A 208 20.97 -2.72 -9.72
CA ALA A 208 22.36 -2.27 -9.79
C ALA A 208 23.35 -3.41 -9.51
N LYS A 209 23.08 -4.26 -8.52
CA LYS A 209 23.90 -5.45 -8.22
C LYS A 209 23.93 -6.45 -9.38
N LEU A 210 22.76 -6.76 -9.95
CA LEU A 210 22.63 -7.70 -11.07
C LEU A 210 23.33 -7.16 -12.33
N ARG A 211 23.13 -5.88 -12.66
CA ARG A 211 23.84 -5.21 -13.76
C ARG A 211 25.35 -5.16 -13.54
N GLY A 212 25.80 -4.98 -12.30
CA GLY A 212 27.21 -4.98 -11.93
C GLY A 212 27.93 -6.31 -12.22
N ILE A 213 27.18 -7.41 -12.34
CA ILE A 213 27.70 -8.73 -12.73
C ILE A 213 27.30 -9.14 -14.16
N GLY A 214 26.88 -8.19 -15.00
CA GLY A 214 26.58 -8.40 -16.42
C GLY A 214 25.16 -8.90 -16.73
N ILE A 215 24.26 -8.93 -15.74
CA ILE A 215 22.87 -9.38 -15.93
C ILE A 215 22.01 -8.16 -16.25
N HIS A 216 21.65 -7.98 -17.52
CA HIS A 216 20.90 -6.80 -17.99
C HIS A 216 19.43 -7.10 -18.27
N THR A 217 19.15 -8.31 -18.75
CA THR A 217 17.83 -8.77 -19.16
C THR A 217 17.35 -9.94 -18.31
N VAL A 218 16.06 -10.25 -18.41
CA VAL A 218 15.50 -11.46 -17.81
C VAL A 218 16.10 -12.72 -18.46
N PHE A 219 16.41 -12.66 -19.77
CA PHE A 219 17.13 -13.74 -20.45
C PHE A 219 18.48 -14.05 -19.79
N ASP A 220 19.28 -13.01 -19.51
CA ASP A 220 20.58 -13.18 -18.84
C ASP A 220 20.40 -13.84 -17.47
N LEU A 221 19.39 -13.38 -16.72
CA LEU A 221 19.10 -13.90 -15.38
C LEU A 221 18.68 -15.37 -15.43
N ALA A 222 17.81 -15.74 -16.38
CA ALA A 222 17.30 -17.11 -16.57
C ALA A 222 18.42 -18.13 -16.81
N HIS A 223 19.49 -17.71 -17.50
CA HIS A 223 20.62 -18.54 -17.90
C HIS A 223 21.84 -18.38 -16.99
N THR A 224 21.73 -17.59 -15.91
CA THR A 224 22.82 -17.43 -14.94
C THR A 224 22.86 -18.61 -13.96
N PRO A 225 24.03 -19.25 -13.73
CA PRO A 225 24.15 -20.31 -12.73
C PRO A 225 23.76 -19.86 -11.32
N ALA A 226 23.04 -20.72 -10.59
CA ALA A 226 22.55 -20.41 -9.24
C ALA A 226 23.63 -19.87 -8.29
N PRO A 227 24.86 -20.44 -8.20
CA PRO A 227 25.89 -19.93 -7.29
C PRO A 227 26.35 -18.50 -7.59
N VAL A 228 26.14 -18.00 -8.82
CA VAL A 228 26.44 -16.61 -9.19
C VAL A 228 25.32 -15.70 -8.70
N LEU A 229 24.05 -16.07 -8.93
CA LEU A 229 22.89 -15.33 -8.44
C LEU A 229 22.86 -15.26 -6.91
N GLU A 230 23.15 -16.36 -6.22
CA GLU A 230 23.15 -16.44 -4.76
C GLU A 230 24.15 -15.47 -4.12
N ARG A 231 25.32 -15.28 -4.74
CA ARG A 231 26.31 -14.29 -4.29
C ARG A 231 25.83 -12.85 -4.42
N ALA A 232 25.00 -12.55 -5.42
CA ALA A 232 24.52 -11.19 -5.67
C ALA A 232 23.28 -10.83 -4.81
N VAL A 233 22.33 -11.75 -4.68
CA VAL A 233 20.99 -11.48 -4.11
C VAL A 233 20.60 -12.41 -2.96
N GLY A 234 21.51 -13.27 -2.50
CA GLY A 234 21.25 -14.28 -1.47
C GLY A 234 20.47 -15.48 -2.01
N LYS A 235 20.46 -16.57 -1.23
CA LYS A 235 19.85 -17.86 -1.62
C LYS A 235 18.37 -17.76 -1.98
N ALA A 236 17.58 -17.16 -1.09
CA ALA A 236 16.14 -16.99 -1.30
C ALA A 236 15.84 -16.08 -2.51
N GLY A 237 16.61 -14.99 -2.66
CA GLY A 237 16.48 -14.07 -3.79
C GLY A 237 16.80 -14.74 -5.12
N ALA A 238 17.89 -15.52 -5.17
CA ALA A 238 18.31 -16.24 -6.37
C ALA A 238 17.27 -17.27 -6.81
N ALA A 239 16.77 -18.11 -5.89
CA ALA A 239 15.74 -19.09 -6.17
C ALA A 239 14.47 -18.42 -6.72
N LYS A 240 14.01 -17.35 -6.06
CA LYS A 240 12.84 -16.58 -6.49
C LYS A 240 13.03 -15.97 -7.88
N LEU A 241 14.12 -15.25 -8.11
CA LEU A 241 14.34 -14.56 -9.38
C LEU A 241 14.53 -15.54 -10.54
N SER A 242 15.21 -16.66 -10.30
CA SER A 242 15.36 -17.74 -11.29
C SER A 242 14.00 -18.32 -11.69
N ALA A 243 13.12 -18.61 -10.72
CA ALA A 243 11.76 -19.06 -11.00
C ALA A 243 10.97 -18.04 -11.83
N LEU A 244 10.96 -16.78 -11.41
CA LEU A 244 10.24 -15.70 -12.11
C LEU A 244 10.77 -15.46 -13.53
N ALA A 245 12.07 -15.62 -13.77
CA ALA A 245 12.64 -15.46 -15.11
C ALA A 245 12.10 -16.50 -16.10
N TRP A 246 11.75 -17.69 -15.60
CA TRP A 246 11.07 -18.74 -16.35
C TRP A 246 9.54 -18.68 -16.22
N GLY A 247 8.98 -17.53 -15.81
CA GLY A 247 7.52 -17.33 -15.68
C GLY A 247 6.86 -18.17 -14.58
N ARG A 248 7.65 -18.82 -13.72
CA ARG A 248 7.14 -19.70 -12.66
C ARG A 248 6.81 -18.88 -11.42
N ASP A 249 5.53 -18.85 -11.07
CA ASP A 249 5.00 -18.15 -9.91
C ASP A 249 3.81 -18.94 -9.36
N GLU A 250 4.04 -19.68 -8.27
CA GLU A 250 3.07 -20.60 -7.67
C GLU A 250 2.02 -19.88 -6.80
N ARG A 251 2.12 -18.56 -6.65
CA ARG A 251 1.20 -17.78 -5.82
C ARG A 251 -0.20 -17.71 -6.46
N GLY A 252 -1.18 -18.37 -5.83
CA GLY A 252 -2.60 -18.20 -6.12
C GLY A 252 -3.20 -16.95 -5.47
N ILE A 253 -4.46 -16.62 -5.78
CA ILE A 253 -5.19 -15.50 -5.18
C ILE A 253 -5.35 -15.70 -3.67
N GLU A 254 -5.01 -14.67 -2.90
CA GLU A 254 -5.12 -14.61 -1.44
C GLU A 254 -6.29 -13.71 -1.05
N LEU A 255 -7.40 -14.30 -0.61
CA LEU A 255 -8.62 -13.56 -0.25
C LEU A 255 -8.56 -12.95 1.16
N ALA A 256 -7.63 -13.41 1.99
CA ALA A 256 -7.50 -12.98 3.37
C ALA A 256 -6.07 -12.48 3.63
N HIS A 257 -5.92 -11.17 3.82
CA HIS A 257 -4.68 -10.59 4.30
C HIS A 257 -4.78 -10.33 5.79
N ARG A 258 -3.98 -11.03 6.60
CA ARG A 258 -3.82 -10.70 8.02
C ARG A 258 -2.78 -9.60 8.16
N GLU A 259 -3.19 -8.46 8.71
CA GLU A 259 -2.23 -7.40 9.05
C GLU A 259 -1.21 -7.94 10.05
N LYS A 260 0.08 -7.84 9.69
CA LYS A 260 1.19 -8.29 10.55
C LYS A 260 1.61 -7.22 11.55
N SER A 261 1.24 -5.97 11.28
CA SER A 261 1.59 -4.83 12.11
C SER A 261 0.73 -3.62 11.80
N ILE A 262 0.45 -2.81 12.83
CA ILE A 262 -0.22 -1.51 12.73
C ILE A 262 0.76 -0.44 13.20
N SER A 263 0.99 0.62 12.43
CA SER A 263 1.88 1.71 12.82
C SER A 263 1.32 3.09 12.51
N HIS A 264 1.86 4.09 13.21
CA HIS A 264 1.68 5.49 12.90
C HIS A 264 3.05 6.17 12.90
N GLU A 265 3.36 6.95 11.87
CA GLU A 265 4.63 7.66 11.76
C GLU A 265 4.43 9.09 11.24
N GLN A 266 5.30 10.00 11.68
CA GLN A 266 5.29 11.39 11.28
C GLN A 266 6.70 11.83 10.92
N THR A 267 6.86 12.38 9.70
CA THR A 267 8.05 13.17 9.33
C THR A 267 7.80 14.61 9.72
N PHE A 268 8.71 15.20 10.49
CA PHE A 268 8.59 16.58 10.94
C PHE A 268 9.03 17.57 9.84
N PHE A 269 8.49 18.78 9.92
CA PHE A 269 8.86 19.88 9.03
C PHE A 269 10.29 20.36 9.31
N ASP A 270 10.61 20.60 10.57
CA ASP A 270 11.97 20.81 11.05
C ASP A 270 12.46 19.60 11.83
N ASP A 271 13.77 19.37 11.85
CA ASP A 271 14.32 18.30 12.68
C ASP A 271 14.20 18.70 14.16
N VAL A 272 13.68 17.81 14.99
CA VAL A 272 13.30 18.11 16.37
C VAL A 272 14.31 17.51 17.34
N SER A 273 14.84 18.35 18.25
CA SER A 273 15.70 17.92 19.35
C SER A 273 15.01 18.00 20.72
N ASP A 274 13.82 18.60 20.81
CA ASP A 274 13.04 18.70 22.05
C ASP A 274 12.45 17.33 22.42
N VAL A 275 13.03 16.71 23.46
CA VAL A 275 12.61 15.41 23.99
C VAL A 275 11.15 15.45 24.46
N ALA A 276 10.71 16.52 25.12
CA ALA A 276 9.34 16.61 25.63
C ALA A 276 8.33 16.68 24.49
N PHE A 277 8.67 17.35 23.38
CA PHE A 277 7.87 17.31 22.16
C PHE A 277 7.82 15.92 21.56
N LEU A 278 8.96 15.22 21.45
CA LEU A 278 9.02 13.87 20.91
C LEU A 278 8.21 12.87 21.75
N GLU A 279 8.26 12.95 23.08
CA GLU A 279 7.45 12.12 23.98
C GLU A 279 5.95 12.36 23.79
N ARG A 280 5.52 13.63 23.63
CA ARG A 280 4.12 13.95 23.31
C ARG A 280 3.70 13.37 21.96
N GLU A 281 4.59 13.37 20.97
CA GLU A 281 4.29 12.76 19.68
C GLU A 281 4.19 11.23 19.79
N VAL A 282 5.11 10.57 20.50
CA VAL A 282 5.01 9.13 20.79
C VAL A 282 3.69 8.81 21.47
N ARG A 283 3.26 9.60 22.46
CA ARG A 283 1.96 9.41 23.12
C ARG A 283 0.81 9.44 22.12
N ALA A 284 0.75 10.49 21.31
CA ALA A 284 -0.31 10.64 20.31
C ALA A 284 -0.31 9.48 19.29
N GLN A 285 0.87 8.98 18.92
CA GLN A 285 1.00 7.86 17.99
C GLN A 285 0.60 6.54 18.63
N SER A 286 0.98 6.29 19.90
CA SER A 286 0.54 5.12 20.66
C SER A 286 -0.97 5.08 20.82
N ASP A 287 -1.61 6.20 21.18
CA ASP A 287 -3.08 6.28 21.29
C ASP A 287 -3.75 5.99 19.92
N ALA A 288 -3.18 6.51 18.82
CA ALA A 288 -3.68 6.25 17.47
C ALA A 288 -3.52 4.79 17.02
N VAL A 289 -2.41 4.15 17.38
CA VAL A 289 -2.16 2.71 17.12
C VAL A 289 -3.13 1.86 17.95
N ALA A 290 -3.28 2.15 19.24
CA ALA A 290 -4.21 1.48 20.16
C ALA A 290 -5.67 1.56 19.67
N THR A 291 -6.12 2.74 19.27
CA THR A 291 -7.46 2.92 18.67
C THR A 291 -7.65 2.03 17.44
N ARG A 292 -6.61 1.87 16.62
CA ARG A 292 -6.67 1.02 15.41
C ARG A 292 -6.67 -0.47 15.77
N LEU A 293 -5.88 -0.89 16.75
CA LEU A 293 -5.89 -2.24 17.29
C LEU A 293 -7.29 -2.63 17.79
N ARG A 294 -7.88 -1.80 18.66
CA ARG A 294 -9.25 -2.03 19.20
C ARG A 294 -10.30 -2.11 18.11
N ARG A 295 -10.25 -1.22 17.11
CA ARG A 295 -11.18 -1.25 15.97
C ARG A 295 -11.04 -2.49 15.11
N ALA A 296 -9.85 -3.06 15.03
CA ALA A 296 -9.59 -4.30 14.31
C ALA A 296 -9.88 -5.56 15.15
N GLY A 297 -10.23 -5.42 16.44
CA GLY A 297 -10.35 -6.54 17.36
C GLY A 297 -9.02 -7.26 17.61
N LEU A 298 -7.90 -6.52 17.57
CA LEU A 298 -6.55 -7.05 17.69
C LEU A 298 -5.85 -6.48 18.93
N GLN A 299 -4.92 -7.25 19.48
CA GLN A 299 -3.94 -6.84 20.49
C GLN A 299 -2.52 -7.07 19.96
N ALA A 300 -1.54 -6.31 20.44
CA ALA A 300 -0.15 -6.41 20.02
C ALA A 300 0.71 -7.11 21.07
N ARG A 301 1.51 -8.10 20.69
CA ARG A 301 2.51 -8.71 21.59
C ARG A 301 3.81 -7.90 21.65
N GLN A 302 4.04 -7.04 20.67
CA GLN A 302 5.27 -6.29 20.55
C GLN A 302 4.97 -4.86 20.14
N VAL A 303 5.65 -3.92 20.79
CA VAL A 303 5.63 -2.50 20.45
C VAL A 303 7.02 -2.09 20.00
N GLY A 304 7.11 -1.15 19.06
CA GLY A 304 8.36 -0.66 18.54
C GLY A 304 8.31 0.81 18.19
N ILE A 305 9.50 1.41 18.16
CA ILE A 305 9.70 2.75 17.64
C ILE A 305 10.60 2.71 16.40
N LYS A 306 10.37 3.67 15.52
CA LYS A 306 11.21 3.96 14.37
C LYS A 306 11.64 5.42 14.44
N LEU A 307 12.94 5.66 14.43
CA LEU A 307 13.52 7.01 14.37
C LEU A 307 14.34 7.15 13.09
N ARG A 308 14.13 8.25 12.38
CA ARG A 308 15.04 8.67 11.30
C ARG A 308 15.68 9.99 11.71
N TRP A 309 16.99 10.06 11.53
CA TRP A 309 17.80 11.25 11.83
C TRP A 309 17.89 12.19 10.63
N SER A 310 18.50 13.36 10.83
CA SER A 310 18.73 14.37 9.79
C SER A 310 19.57 13.85 8.60
N ASP A 311 20.50 12.92 8.86
CA ASP A 311 21.34 12.22 7.87
C ASP A 311 20.62 11.08 7.13
N PHE A 312 19.29 10.94 7.31
CA PHE A 312 18.43 9.88 6.78
C PHE A 312 18.70 8.46 7.30
N SER A 313 19.72 8.25 8.13
CA SER A 313 19.91 6.97 8.81
C SER A 313 18.74 6.70 9.75
N THR A 314 18.32 5.44 9.82
CA THR A 314 17.11 5.01 10.53
C THR A 314 17.47 3.93 11.53
N ILE A 315 16.90 4.02 12.72
CA ILE A 315 16.92 2.93 13.69
C ILE A 315 15.50 2.46 13.96
N THR A 316 15.38 1.17 14.23
CA THR A 316 14.16 0.55 14.76
C THR A 316 14.52 -0.13 16.06
N ARG A 317 13.66 0.01 17.07
CA ARG A 317 13.73 -0.71 18.34
C ARG A 317 12.36 -1.30 18.62
N SER A 318 12.34 -2.43 19.28
CA SER A 318 11.11 -3.15 19.59
C SER A 318 11.24 -3.86 20.93
N HIS A 319 10.17 -3.88 21.71
CA HIS A 319 10.06 -4.53 22.98
C HIS A 319 8.83 -5.44 23.01
N THR A 320 9.00 -6.65 23.53
CA THR A 320 7.90 -7.62 23.68
C THR A 320 7.18 -7.31 24.99
N LEU A 321 5.87 -7.12 24.91
CA LEU A 321 5.03 -6.87 26.08
C LEU A 321 4.89 -8.14 26.90
N ALA A 322 4.73 -7.99 28.21
CA ALA A 322 4.43 -9.11 29.11
C ALA A 322 3.13 -9.81 28.69
N GLU A 323 2.11 -9.00 28.36
CA GLU A 323 0.81 -9.45 27.87
C GLU A 323 0.44 -8.68 26.59
N PRO A 324 -0.27 -9.31 25.63
CA PRO A 324 -0.74 -8.58 24.46
C PRO A 324 -1.67 -7.44 24.85
N SER A 325 -1.42 -6.24 24.32
CA SER A 325 -2.20 -5.05 24.68
C SER A 325 -2.65 -4.27 23.45
N ASP A 326 -3.84 -3.69 23.57
CA ASP A 326 -4.41 -2.69 22.67
C ASP A 326 -4.63 -1.35 23.40
N VAL A 327 -4.00 -1.15 24.55
CA VAL A 327 -4.08 0.05 25.40
C VAL A 327 -2.97 1.04 25.05
N GLY A 328 -3.34 2.27 24.70
CA GLY A 328 -2.44 3.33 24.27
C GLY A 328 -1.45 3.74 25.36
N HIS A 329 -1.89 3.75 26.61
CA HIS A 329 -1.03 3.98 27.76
C HIS A 329 0.12 2.97 27.86
N SER A 330 -0.17 1.67 27.87
CA SER A 330 0.83 0.61 27.99
C SER A 330 1.81 0.62 26.80
N LEU A 331 1.29 0.81 25.57
CA LEU A 331 2.13 1.00 24.38
C LEU A 331 3.03 2.24 24.47
N TYR A 332 2.54 3.34 25.05
CA TYR A 332 3.29 4.58 25.22
C TYR A 332 4.46 4.44 26.19
N LEU A 333 4.27 3.80 27.35
CA LEU A 333 5.32 3.65 28.35
C LEU A 333 6.55 2.95 27.75
N GLU A 334 6.32 1.84 27.07
CA GLU A 334 7.36 1.05 26.41
C GLU A 334 8.04 1.82 25.26
N ALA A 335 7.24 2.49 24.42
CA ALA A 335 7.75 3.30 23.32
C ALA A 335 8.58 4.49 23.82
N ARG A 336 8.20 5.11 24.95
CA ARG A 336 8.91 6.23 25.58
C ARG A 336 10.28 5.80 26.10
N GLU A 337 10.39 4.66 26.77
CA GLU A 337 11.68 4.19 27.29
C GLU A 337 12.64 3.83 26.15
N MET A 338 12.13 3.22 25.07
CA MET A 338 12.92 3.00 23.85
C MET A 338 13.36 4.33 23.22
N LEU A 339 12.50 5.35 23.20
CA LEU A 339 12.83 6.68 22.66
C LEU A 339 13.96 7.32 23.48
N ARG A 340 13.83 7.35 24.80
CA ARG A 340 14.84 7.94 25.70
C ARG A 340 16.21 7.29 25.52
N THR A 341 16.23 5.96 25.45
CA THR A 341 17.47 5.20 25.21
C THR A 341 18.08 5.52 23.85
N ALA A 342 17.25 5.65 22.82
CA ALA A 342 17.69 5.94 21.46
C ALA A 342 18.21 7.37 21.27
N LEU A 343 17.81 8.31 22.12
CA LEU A 343 18.26 9.70 22.09
C LEU A 343 19.57 9.95 22.83
N VAL A 344 20.31 8.90 23.21
CA VAL A 344 21.64 9.01 23.83
C VAL A 344 22.71 8.49 22.85
N PRO A 345 23.63 9.35 22.36
CA PRO A 345 23.72 10.80 22.58
C PRO A 345 22.60 11.59 21.86
N PRO A 346 22.29 12.83 22.29
CA PRO A 346 21.24 13.65 21.69
C PRO A 346 21.46 13.90 20.20
N ARG A 347 20.44 13.64 19.38
CA ARG A 347 20.47 13.84 17.93
C ARG A 347 19.12 14.41 17.45
N PRO A 348 19.12 15.38 16.52
CA PRO A 348 17.88 15.86 15.91
C PRO A 348 17.13 14.74 15.18
N VAL A 349 15.84 14.59 15.50
CA VAL A 349 14.93 13.60 14.93
C VAL A 349 14.17 14.21 13.75
N ARG A 350 14.23 13.53 12.60
CA ARG A 350 13.51 13.91 11.38
C ARG A 350 12.15 13.22 11.27
N LEU A 351 12.05 11.95 11.67
CA LEU A 351 10.79 11.19 11.73
C LEU A 351 10.76 10.34 12.99
N ILE A 352 9.57 10.25 13.59
CA ILE A 352 9.26 9.30 14.66
C ILE A 352 8.01 8.49 14.30
N GLY A 353 8.04 7.20 14.62
CA GLY A 353 6.91 6.29 14.43
C GLY A 353 6.78 5.30 15.58
N VAL A 354 5.54 4.98 15.95
CA VAL A 354 5.18 3.87 16.86
C VAL A 354 4.55 2.75 16.04
N ARG A 355 4.93 1.51 16.35
CA ARG A 355 4.46 0.30 15.66
C ARG A 355 4.05 -0.78 16.64
N ALA A 356 2.91 -1.38 16.41
CA ALA A 356 2.44 -2.62 17.01
C ALA A 356 2.72 -3.79 16.06
N GLU A 357 3.31 -4.87 16.56
CA GLU A 357 3.69 -6.07 15.82
C GLU A 357 3.20 -7.34 16.53
N GLN A 358 3.27 -8.47 15.83
CA GLN A 358 2.82 -9.77 16.35
C GLN A 358 1.38 -9.71 16.86
N LEU A 359 0.50 -9.27 15.96
CA LEU A 359 -0.91 -9.04 16.27
C LEU A 359 -1.64 -10.35 16.54
N VAL A 360 -2.46 -10.37 17.58
CA VAL A 360 -3.33 -11.48 17.97
C VAL A 360 -4.76 -11.01 18.11
N GLU A 361 -5.74 -11.92 17.97
CA GLU A 361 -7.15 -11.60 18.21
C GLU A 361 -7.35 -11.24 19.69
N ALA A 362 -8.09 -10.17 19.94
CA ALA A 362 -8.39 -9.73 21.30
C ALA A 362 -9.12 -10.83 22.07
N GLY A 363 -8.68 -11.12 23.29
CA GLY A 363 -9.24 -12.18 24.13
C GLY A 363 -8.78 -13.60 23.80
N SER A 364 -7.89 -13.79 22.81
CA SER A 364 -7.32 -15.11 22.47
C SER A 364 -6.30 -15.63 23.50
N VAL A 365 -5.78 -14.75 24.37
CA VAL A 365 -4.85 -15.10 25.45
C VAL A 365 -5.60 -15.01 26.77
N GLY A 366 -6.17 -16.14 27.19
CA GLY A 366 -6.79 -16.28 28.51
C GLY A 366 -5.74 -16.46 29.59
N GLN A 367 -5.24 -15.38 30.16
CA GLN A 367 -4.59 -15.43 31.46
C GLN A 367 -4.82 -14.10 32.20
N LEU A 368 -5.58 -14.16 33.30
CA LEU A 368 -5.73 -13.06 34.25
C LEU A 368 -4.38 -12.83 34.94
N SER A 369 -3.80 -11.64 34.76
CA SER A 369 -2.64 -11.24 35.54
C SER A 369 -3.05 -11.05 36.99
N LEU A 370 -2.45 -11.83 37.90
CA LEU A 370 -2.81 -11.83 39.33
C LEU A 370 -2.20 -10.64 40.10
N PHE A 371 -1.30 -9.86 39.47
CA PHE A 371 -0.60 -8.74 40.10
C PHE A 371 -0.30 -7.65 39.05
N GLY A 372 -0.98 -6.49 39.15
CA GLY A 372 -0.80 -5.32 38.27
C GLY A 372 -2.05 -4.89 37.48
N ALA A 373 -3.13 -5.66 37.55
CA ALA A 373 -4.33 -5.45 36.72
C ALA A 373 -5.08 -4.13 36.98
N GLU A 374 -5.08 -3.60 38.21
CA GLU A 374 -5.96 -2.47 38.57
C GLU A 374 -5.67 -1.17 37.79
N GLU A 375 -4.40 -0.80 37.57
CA GLU A 375 -4.07 0.44 36.84
C GLU A 375 -4.29 0.30 35.32
N ASP A 376 -3.94 -0.85 34.73
CA ASP A 376 -4.16 -1.10 33.29
C ASP A 376 -5.66 -1.28 32.98
N ASP A 377 -6.44 -1.89 33.87
CA ASP A 377 -7.90 -2.03 33.75
C ASP A 377 -8.60 -0.66 33.75
N ASP A 378 -8.14 0.28 34.60
CA ASP A 378 -8.64 1.65 34.63
C ASP A 378 -8.34 2.42 33.33
N TRP A 379 -7.13 2.25 32.77
CA TRP A 379 -6.76 2.83 31.48
C TRP A 379 -7.53 2.20 30.32
N GLU A 380 -7.73 0.89 30.33
CA GLU A 380 -8.51 0.18 29.34
C GLU A 380 -9.96 0.70 29.32
N ALA A 381 -10.61 0.77 30.48
CA ALA A 381 -11.96 1.30 30.62
C ALA A 381 -12.05 2.77 30.16
N ALA A 382 -11.08 3.60 30.53
CA ALA A 382 -11.03 5.00 30.12
C ALA A 382 -10.86 5.15 28.60
N GLU A 383 -9.93 4.43 27.99
CA GLU A 383 -9.68 4.52 26.54
C GLU A 383 -10.84 3.96 25.71
N ARG A 384 -11.48 2.87 26.15
CA ARG A 384 -12.71 2.36 25.52
C ARG A 384 -13.84 3.39 25.60
N THR A 385 -13.97 4.09 26.73
CA THR A 385 -14.96 5.18 26.91
C THR A 385 -14.68 6.36 25.97
N VAL A 386 -13.41 6.76 25.83
CA VAL A 386 -12.99 7.80 24.88
C VAL A 386 -13.34 7.39 23.45
N ASP A 387 -13.08 6.14 23.06
CA ASP A 387 -13.41 5.63 21.73
C ASP A 387 -14.91 5.67 21.45
N GLN A 388 -15.74 5.26 22.41
CA GLN A 388 -17.20 5.33 22.30
C GLN A 388 -17.69 6.78 22.15
N ALA A 389 -17.14 7.71 22.93
CA ALA A 389 -17.47 9.12 22.84
C ALA A 389 -17.06 9.71 21.48
N VAL A 390 -15.87 9.39 20.98
CA VAL A 390 -15.40 9.81 19.65
C VAL A 390 -16.25 9.21 18.53
N ALA A 391 -16.70 7.96 18.68
CA ALA A 391 -17.59 7.33 17.70
C ALA A 391 -18.98 8.00 17.66
N ARG A 392 -19.48 8.47 18.81
CA ARG A 392 -20.81 9.09 18.94
C ARG A 392 -20.84 10.59 18.64
N PHE A 393 -19.78 11.32 19.02
CA PHE A 393 -19.76 12.79 19.01
C PHE A 393 -18.65 13.39 18.13
N GLY A 394 -17.85 12.55 17.47
CA GLY A 394 -16.76 12.97 16.60
C GLY A 394 -15.42 13.20 17.32
N LYS A 395 -14.35 13.34 16.55
CA LYS A 395 -12.94 13.39 17.02
C LYS A 395 -12.60 14.52 18.00
N PHE A 396 -13.47 15.50 18.17
CA PHE A 396 -13.21 16.68 19.00
C PHE A 396 -13.89 16.62 20.37
N ALA A 397 -14.63 15.55 20.67
CA ALA A 397 -15.40 15.44 21.90
C ALA A 397 -14.52 15.20 23.15
N LEU A 398 -13.47 14.37 23.05
CA LEU A 398 -12.57 14.04 24.16
C LEU A 398 -11.15 13.76 23.65
N ARG A 399 -10.12 14.28 24.36
CA ARG A 399 -8.70 13.96 24.15
C ARG A 399 -7.92 13.98 25.46
N PRO A 400 -6.83 13.20 25.60
CA PRO A 400 -5.93 13.31 26.75
C PRO A 400 -5.45 14.74 26.97
N ALA A 401 -5.39 15.17 28.24
CA ALA A 401 -4.98 16.52 28.63
C ALA A 401 -3.55 16.86 28.14
N SER A 402 -2.67 15.86 28.06
CA SER A 402 -1.31 15.96 27.51
C SER A 402 -1.26 16.39 26.03
N LEU A 403 -2.38 16.36 25.33
CA LEU A 403 -2.52 16.78 23.92
C LEU A 403 -3.24 18.13 23.76
N LEU A 404 -3.52 18.84 24.86
CA LEU A 404 -4.04 20.21 24.84
C LEU A 404 -2.94 21.20 24.40
N GLY A 405 -3.32 22.24 23.64
CA GLY A 405 -2.37 23.20 23.04
C GLY A 405 -1.83 22.81 21.65
N ARG A 406 -2.19 21.62 21.16
CA ARG A 406 -1.97 21.22 19.77
C ARG A 406 -2.93 21.97 18.85
N GLY A 407 -2.43 22.91 18.04
CA GLY A 407 -3.19 23.60 16.99
C GLY A 407 -3.85 22.62 16.02
N GLU A 408 -4.94 23.04 15.38
CA GLU A 408 -5.76 22.21 14.49
C GLU A 408 -4.91 21.52 13.41
N ARG A 409 -4.99 20.19 13.37
CA ARG A 409 -4.34 19.36 12.34
C ARG A 409 -5.22 19.36 11.09
N SER A 410 -4.77 20.00 10.01
CA SER A 410 -5.28 19.82 8.65
C SER A 410 -4.43 18.82 7.85
N ASP A 411 -3.95 17.74 8.48
CA ASP A 411 -3.03 16.80 7.83
C ASP A 411 -3.80 15.58 7.31
N GLY A 412 -4.02 15.58 5.99
CA GLY A 412 -4.68 14.55 5.19
C GLY A 412 -3.94 13.20 5.10
N THR A 413 -3.17 12.81 6.10
CA THR A 413 -2.58 11.46 6.22
C THR A 413 -3.44 10.61 7.15
N VAL A 414 -4.63 10.26 6.68
CA VAL A 414 -5.40 9.15 7.23
C VAL A 414 -4.75 7.85 6.73
N GLY A 415 -3.75 7.36 7.46
CA GLY A 415 -3.14 6.06 7.23
C GLY A 415 -4.15 4.93 7.44
N LEU A 416 -4.63 4.40 6.31
CA LEU A 416 -4.84 2.98 6.00
C LEU A 416 -5.13 2.03 7.17
N SER A 417 -6.41 1.77 7.46
CA SER A 417 -7.03 0.43 7.45
C SER A 417 -8.49 0.57 7.88
N GLU A 418 -9.39 0.39 6.90
CA GLU A 418 -10.83 0.67 7.02
C GLU A 418 -11.65 -0.54 7.43
N ARG A 419 -12.61 -0.22 8.29
CA ARG A 419 -13.84 -0.88 8.74
C ARG A 419 -14.15 -2.30 8.23
N ALA A 420 -14.33 -3.16 9.23
CA ALA A 420 -14.92 -4.48 9.16
C ALA A 420 -16.33 -4.51 8.55
N ASN A 421 -16.55 -5.57 7.77
CA ASN A 421 -17.83 -6.17 7.39
C ASN A 421 -18.91 -5.98 8.45
N ARG A 422 -19.99 -5.29 8.09
CA ARG A 422 -21.30 -5.50 8.72
C ARG A 422 -22.25 -6.01 7.64
N LYS A 423 -22.28 -7.33 7.45
CA LYS A 423 -23.44 -7.98 6.83
C LYS A 423 -24.61 -7.84 7.78
N GLN A 424 -25.66 -7.19 7.28
CA GLN A 424 -27.03 -7.39 7.72
C GLN A 424 -27.41 -8.83 7.38
N ASP A 425 -28.01 -9.54 8.33
CA ASP A 425 -29.07 -10.51 8.07
C ASP A 425 -29.92 -10.54 9.34
N GLU A 426 -31.13 -10.00 9.23
CA GLU A 426 -32.36 -10.70 9.64
C GLU A 426 -33.57 -9.94 9.09
N THR A 427 -34.29 -10.66 8.23
CA THR A 427 -35.51 -10.35 7.50
C THR A 427 -36.69 -9.96 8.41
N PRO A 428 -37.64 -9.14 7.92
CA PRO A 428 -38.94 -8.98 8.56
C PRO A 428 -39.88 -10.10 8.10
N ASP A 429 -40.43 -10.86 9.04
CA ASP A 429 -41.62 -11.69 8.78
C ASP A 429 -42.75 -11.30 9.73
N ARG A 430 -43.78 -10.72 9.11
CA ARG A 430 -45.22 -10.81 9.40
C ARG A 430 -45.67 -10.85 10.86
N HIS A 431 -46.25 -9.73 11.32
CA HIS A 431 -47.71 -9.59 11.46
C HIS A 431 -48.14 -8.12 11.56
#